data_AF-A0A2P5BH94-F1
#
_entry.id   AF-A0A2P5BH94-F1
#
_cell.length_a   1.000
_cell.length_b   1.000
_cell.length_c   1.000
_cell.angle_alpha   90.00
_cell.angle_beta   90.00
_cell.angle_gamma   90.00
#
_symmetry.space_group_name_H-M   'P 1'
#
loop_
_entity.id
_entity.type
_entity.pdbx_description
1 polymer ?
#
loop_
_entity_poly.entity_id
_entity_poly.type
_entity_poly.pdbx_seq_one_letter_code
_entity_poly.pdbx_strand_id
1 'polypeptide(L)'
;MDCSNTSSNTTGSPTPQRRHKFWQTQPVKQFEDKGNSTSLPEGPIENPIALSEVKKEPYKLTKNFEWVTCDVDSEAMMTEKLRSKGLGPLMIKDLTRRVHSDNIWQAAYATGVVIPTPVSTCQISDSSNVAQAKARYALPESTSTQGLREMKFHDVLEVTRLLKECLSQFNIAPVLDEKAVEHWLLPKEDVMESYVVESPETHEITDYCSFFLLPIALLENRYHKSIKAAYSLYSVSTKTPLAQMMKDALIVAKQKDYDVFSALDVIQNQSVFEELKCRIGDGRFHYYLDNYRINCELKPSEMAQVLM
;
A
#
# COMPACT_ATOMS: atom_id res chain seq x y z
N MET A 1 -6.41 24.69 33.31
CA MET A 1 -7.61 23.95 33.76
C MET A 1 -7.64 22.68 32.96
N ASP A 2 -7.59 21.56 33.66
CA ASP A 2 -7.43 20.20 33.14
C ASP A 2 -8.42 19.84 32.02
N CYS A 3 -7.89 19.22 30.97
CA CYS A 3 -8.64 18.45 29.99
C CYS A 3 -7.97 17.09 29.85
N SER A 4 -8.20 16.24 30.85
CA SER A 4 -8.00 14.79 30.77
C SER A 4 -9.30 14.13 30.28
N ASN A 5 -9.15 13.04 29.51
CA ASN A 5 -10.15 12.17 28.84
C ASN A 5 -10.65 12.67 27.47
N THR A 6 -10.60 11.90 26.37
CA THR A 6 -10.56 10.45 26.17
C THR A 6 -9.87 10.10 24.84
N SER A 7 -8.65 9.56 24.89
CA SER A 7 -8.08 8.78 23.79
C SER A 7 -8.37 7.31 24.07
N SER A 8 -9.20 6.68 23.24
CA SER A 8 -9.46 5.24 23.33
C SER A 8 -8.21 4.48 22.91
N ASN A 9 -7.38 4.13 23.89
CA ASN A 9 -6.32 3.13 23.77
C ASN A 9 -6.89 1.83 23.20
N THR A 10 -6.38 1.41 22.03
CA THR A 10 -6.49 0.02 21.56
C THR A 10 -5.09 -0.57 21.40
N THR A 11 -4.29 -0.46 22.45
CA THR A 11 -3.16 -1.36 22.70
C THR A 11 -3.70 -2.59 23.41
N GLY A 12 -4.10 -3.59 22.65
CA GLY A 12 -4.55 -4.88 23.18
C GLY A 12 -4.28 -5.99 22.19
N SER A 13 -3.76 -7.11 22.68
CA SER A 13 -3.83 -8.40 21.99
C SER A 13 -5.25 -8.65 21.47
N PRO A 14 -5.42 -9.40 20.36
CA PRO A 14 -6.73 -9.57 19.74
C PRO A 14 -7.70 -10.20 20.76
N THR A 15 -8.67 -9.41 21.21
CA THR A 15 -9.74 -9.93 22.06
C THR A 15 -10.62 -10.83 21.18
N PRO A 16 -10.85 -12.11 21.55
CA PRO A 16 -11.58 -13.07 20.71
C PRO A 16 -13.10 -12.77 20.51
N GLN A 17 -13.56 -11.54 20.71
CA GLN A 17 -14.98 -11.28 21.02
C GLN A 17 -15.67 -10.18 20.19
N ARG A 18 -15.09 -9.69 19.08
CA ARG A 18 -15.93 -9.04 18.06
C ARG A 18 -16.41 -10.10 17.08
N ARG A 19 -17.65 -10.57 17.25
CA ARG A 19 -18.32 -11.42 16.24
C ARG A 19 -18.49 -10.61 14.96
N HIS A 20 -17.66 -10.88 13.97
CA HIS A 20 -17.75 -10.28 12.64
C HIS A 20 -18.83 -10.98 11.81
N LYS A 21 -20.12 -10.71 12.11
CA LYS A 21 -21.26 -11.38 11.47
C LYS A 21 -21.20 -11.40 9.93
N PHE A 22 -20.65 -10.33 9.33
CA PHE A 22 -20.44 -10.28 7.89
C PHE A 22 -19.30 -11.22 7.44
N TRP A 23 -18.09 -11.05 7.99
CA TRP A 23 -16.90 -11.81 7.59
C TRP A 23 -17.00 -13.32 7.85
N GLN A 24 -17.83 -13.74 8.81
CA GLN A 24 -18.17 -15.15 9.03
C GLN A 24 -18.90 -15.81 7.87
N THR A 25 -19.46 -15.01 6.96
CA THR A 25 -20.17 -15.49 5.75
C THR A 25 -19.34 -15.33 4.48
N GLN A 26 -18.11 -14.81 4.57
CA GLN A 26 -17.27 -14.55 3.40
C GLN A 26 -16.23 -15.67 3.23
N PRO A 27 -15.78 -15.95 2.00
CA PRO A 27 -14.79 -16.98 1.71
C PRO A 27 -13.39 -16.51 2.10
N VAL A 28 -13.16 -16.29 3.39
CA VAL A 28 -11.89 -15.87 3.97
C VAL A 28 -11.50 -16.83 5.09
N LYS A 29 -10.19 -16.95 5.36
CA LYS A 29 -9.69 -17.72 6.50
C LYS A 29 -10.25 -17.15 7.79
N GLN A 30 -10.97 -17.96 8.56
CA GLN A 30 -11.57 -17.53 9.82
C GLN A 30 -10.54 -17.58 10.95
N PHE A 31 -10.76 -16.80 12.01
CA PHE A 31 -9.82 -16.78 13.15
C PHE A 31 -9.66 -18.16 13.81
N GLU A 32 -10.72 -18.98 13.79
CA GLU A 32 -10.73 -20.34 14.32
C GLU A 32 -9.82 -21.29 13.52
N ASP A 33 -9.51 -20.96 12.26
CA ASP A 33 -8.65 -21.77 11.38
C ASP A 33 -7.16 -21.64 11.70
N LYS A 34 -6.74 -20.66 12.52
CA LYS A 34 -5.31 -20.42 12.83
C LYS A 34 -4.62 -21.65 13.46
N GLY A 35 -5.36 -22.54 14.12
CA GLY A 35 -4.82 -23.80 14.69
C GLY A 35 -4.76 -24.98 13.72
N ASN A 36 -5.47 -24.91 12.58
CA ASN A 36 -5.61 -25.99 11.59
C ASN A 36 -4.93 -25.66 10.26
N SER A 37 -4.12 -24.59 10.20
CA SER A 37 -3.56 -24.02 8.96
C SER A 37 -2.73 -25.00 8.12
N THR A 38 -2.22 -26.08 8.71
CA THR A 38 -1.41 -27.11 8.03
C THR A 38 -2.22 -28.28 7.46
N SER A 39 -3.54 -28.39 7.71
CA SER A 39 -4.34 -29.52 7.23
C SER A 39 -5.14 -29.25 5.95
N LEU A 40 -5.35 -27.98 5.59
CA LEU A 40 -6.11 -27.59 4.39
C LEU A 40 -5.16 -27.20 3.25
N PRO A 41 -5.50 -27.51 1.99
CA PRO A 41 -4.67 -27.13 0.84
C PRO A 41 -4.71 -25.61 0.61
N GLU A 42 -3.60 -25.09 0.09
CA GLU A 42 -3.48 -23.73 -0.43
C GLU A 42 -4.26 -23.61 -1.74
N GLY A 43 -4.84 -22.42 -1.96
CA GLY A 43 -5.64 -22.13 -3.15
C GLY A 43 -7.03 -21.58 -2.81
N PRO A 44 -7.97 -21.61 -3.77
CA PRO A 44 -9.31 -21.07 -3.59
C PRO A 44 -10.05 -21.69 -2.41
N ILE A 45 -10.79 -20.86 -1.65
CA ILE A 45 -11.61 -21.34 -0.53
C ILE A 45 -12.94 -21.89 -1.07
N GLU A 46 -13.52 -21.20 -2.04
CA GLU A 46 -14.69 -21.59 -2.81
C GLU A 46 -14.31 -21.68 -4.30
N ASN A 47 -14.85 -22.69 -4.99
CA ASN A 47 -14.66 -22.83 -6.43
C ASN A 47 -15.46 -21.76 -7.20
N PRO A 48 -14.94 -21.27 -8.33
CA PRO A 48 -15.71 -20.44 -9.25
C PRO A 48 -17.04 -21.08 -9.63
N ILE A 49 -18.12 -20.31 -9.62
CA ILE A 49 -19.42 -20.72 -10.17
C ILE A 49 -19.50 -20.37 -11.66
N ALA A 50 -20.46 -20.93 -12.38
CA ALA A 50 -20.65 -20.58 -13.78
C ALA A 50 -21.02 -19.09 -13.93
N LEU A 51 -20.51 -18.41 -14.97
CA LEU A 51 -20.83 -16.99 -15.22
C LEU A 51 -22.33 -16.73 -15.42
N SER A 52 -23.10 -17.75 -15.83
CA SER A 52 -24.56 -17.70 -15.90
C SER A 52 -25.24 -17.65 -14.53
N GLU A 53 -24.58 -18.17 -13.49
CA GLU A 53 -25.07 -18.22 -12.11
C GLU A 53 -24.71 -16.95 -11.32
N VAL A 54 -23.75 -16.16 -11.81
CA VAL A 54 -23.43 -14.84 -11.23
C VAL A 54 -24.63 -13.90 -11.35
N LYS A 55 -25.06 -13.35 -10.21
CA LYS A 55 -26.18 -12.42 -10.11
C LYS A 55 -25.98 -11.22 -11.05
N LYS A 56 -26.89 -11.06 -12.02
CA LYS A 56 -26.84 -9.98 -13.03
C LYS A 56 -27.29 -8.64 -12.47
N GLU A 57 -28.34 -8.64 -11.66
CA GLU A 57 -28.88 -7.43 -11.06
C GLU A 57 -28.10 -6.98 -9.82
N PRO A 58 -27.97 -5.66 -9.56
CA PRO A 58 -27.37 -5.15 -8.35
C PRO A 58 -28.07 -5.63 -7.07
N TYR A 59 -27.35 -5.60 -5.95
CA TYR A 59 -27.99 -5.83 -4.64
C TYR A 59 -28.97 -4.70 -4.29
N LYS A 60 -30.13 -5.05 -3.72
CA LYS A 60 -31.17 -4.07 -3.41
C LYS A 60 -30.73 -3.13 -2.28
N LEU A 61 -30.69 -1.83 -2.57
CA LEU A 61 -30.47 -0.78 -1.58
C LEU A 61 -31.77 -0.39 -0.87
N THR A 62 -31.65 0.32 0.25
CA THR A 62 -32.82 0.96 0.87
C THR A 62 -33.33 2.09 -0.02
N LYS A 63 -34.64 2.40 0.05
CA LYS A 63 -35.34 3.29 -0.89
C LYS A 63 -34.73 4.69 -1.08
N ASN A 64 -33.83 5.11 -0.20
CA ASN A 64 -33.20 6.43 -0.21
C ASN A 64 -31.81 6.42 -0.85
N PHE A 65 -31.37 5.29 -1.42
CA PHE A 65 -30.09 5.16 -2.09
C PHE A 65 -30.25 4.45 -3.42
N GLU A 66 -29.40 4.82 -4.36
CA GLU A 66 -29.23 4.17 -5.64
C GLU A 66 -27.76 3.84 -5.86
N TRP A 67 -27.50 2.87 -6.73
CA TRP A 67 -26.13 2.59 -7.16
C TRP A 67 -25.75 3.59 -8.23
N VAL A 68 -24.59 4.19 -8.08
CA VAL A 68 -23.95 5.02 -9.09
C VAL A 68 -22.61 4.40 -9.46
N THR A 69 -22.27 4.40 -10.75
CA THR A 69 -20.91 4.13 -11.22
C THR A 69 -20.28 5.48 -11.47
N CYS A 70 -19.29 5.84 -10.65
CA CYS A 70 -18.62 7.12 -10.78
C CYS A 70 -17.63 7.08 -11.95
N ASP A 71 -17.72 8.06 -12.82
CA ASP A 71 -16.67 8.33 -13.82
C ASP A 71 -15.51 9.04 -13.12
N VAL A 72 -14.37 8.37 -13.02
CA VAL A 72 -13.18 8.89 -12.33
C VAL A 72 -12.51 10.04 -13.09
N ASP A 73 -12.82 10.21 -14.37
CA ASP A 73 -12.33 11.32 -15.19
C ASP A 73 -13.24 12.56 -15.09
N SER A 74 -14.38 12.45 -14.38
CA SER A 74 -15.34 13.53 -14.20
C SER A 74 -15.06 14.34 -12.94
N GLU A 75 -14.60 15.59 -13.12
CA GLU A 75 -14.35 16.53 -12.02
C GLU A 75 -15.55 16.74 -11.09
N ALA A 76 -16.78 16.68 -11.62
CA ALA A 76 -18.00 16.89 -10.87
C ALA A 76 -18.25 15.81 -9.81
N MET A 77 -17.84 14.56 -10.06
CA MET A 77 -18.09 13.43 -9.15
C MET A 77 -17.07 13.32 -8.01
N MET A 78 -15.91 14.00 -8.11
CA MET A 78 -14.84 13.92 -7.10
C MET A 78 -15.13 14.65 -5.78
N THR A 79 -16.15 15.51 -5.72
CA THR A 79 -16.40 16.40 -4.56
C THR A 79 -17.45 15.88 -3.57
N GLU A 80 -18.10 14.74 -3.85
CA GLU A 80 -19.20 14.25 -3.04
C GLU A 80 -18.74 13.42 -1.83
N LYS A 81 -19.06 13.90 -0.61
CA LYS A 81 -18.75 13.19 0.64
C LYS A 81 -19.88 12.24 1.03
N LEU A 82 -19.70 10.96 0.78
CA LEU A 82 -20.60 9.92 1.30
C LEU A 82 -20.21 9.54 2.73
N ARG A 83 -21.12 9.77 3.69
CA ARG A 83 -20.96 9.26 5.06
C ARG A 83 -21.46 7.81 5.15
N SER A 84 -20.63 6.94 5.70
CA SER A 84 -20.96 5.54 6.00
C SER A 84 -22.24 5.42 6.87
N LYS A 85 -23.28 4.79 6.32
CA LYS A 85 -24.54 4.45 7.00
C LYS A 85 -24.72 2.94 7.14
N GLY A 86 -23.64 2.22 7.46
CA GLY A 86 -23.68 0.76 7.62
C GLY A 86 -23.88 -0.03 6.31
N LEU A 87 -23.65 0.62 5.15
CA LEU A 87 -23.80 0.01 3.82
C LEU A 87 -22.58 -0.84 3.41
N GLY A 88 -21.48 -0.82 4.17
CA GLY A 88 -20.23 -1.53 3.84
C GLY A 88 -20.43 -2.98 3.39
N PRO A 89 -21.16 -3.83 4.13
CA PRO A 89 -21.46 -5.21 3.71
C PRO A 89 -22.17 -5.33 2.35
N LEU A 90 -23.07 -4.40 2.03
CA LEU A 90 -23.77 -4.38 0.74
C LEU A 90 -22.86 -3.89 -0.39
N MET A 91 -22.00 -2.90 -0.11
CA MET A 91 -21.00 -2.40 -1.05
C MET A 91 -20.00 -3.50 -1.42
N ILE A 92 -19.49 -4.23 -0.43
CA ILE A 92 -18.58 -5.36 -0.67
C ILE A 92 -19.29 -6.41 -1.54
N LYS A 93 -20.52 -6.81 -1.20
CA LYS A 93 -21.28 -7.80 -1.98
C LYS A 93 -21.53 -7.37 -3.43
N ASP A 94 -21.90 -6.11 -3.68
CA ASP A 94 -22.12 -5.64 -5.06
C ASP A 94 -20.81 -5.50 -5.82
N LEU A 95 -19.71 -5.10 -5.17
CA LEU A 95 -18.39 -5.08 -5.77
C LEU A 95 -17.94 -6.49 -6.17
N THR A 96 -18.03 -7.47 -5.26
CA THR A 96 -17.74 -8.89 -5.54
C THR A 96 -18.58 -9.40 -6.72
N ARG A 97 -19.88 -9.06 -6.78
CA ARG A 97 -20.76 -9.42 -7.89
C ARG A 97 -20.27 -8.88 -9.24
N ARG A 98 -19.81 -7.63 -9.28
CA ARG A 98 -19.26 -7.00 -10.50
C ARG A 98 -17.97 -7.71 -10.92
N VAL A 99 -17.05 -7.92 -9.99
CA VAL A 99 -15.78 -8.63 -10.21
C VAL A 99 -16.00 -10.06 -10.73
N HIS A 100 -16.94 -10.81 -10.13
CA HIS A 100 -17.31 -12.15 -10.60
C HIS A 100 -17.94 -12.16 -11.99
N SER A 101 -18.60 -11.07 -12.40
CA SER A 101 -19.18 -10.96 -13.75
C SER A 101 -18.10 -10.89 -14.84
N ASP A 102 -16.88 -10.47 -14.47
CA ASP A 102 -15.70 -10.43 -15.31
C ASP A 102 -14.79 -11.66 -15.15
N ASN A 103 -15.32 -12.72 -14.51
CA ASN A 103 -14.62 -13.98 -14.28
C ASN A 103 -13.37 -13.87 -13.39
N ILE A 104 -13.36 -12.92 -12.47
CA ILE A 104 -12.33 -12.76 -11.43
C ILE A 104 -12.93 -13.22 -10.11
N TRP A 105 -12.22 -14.04 -9.34
CA TRP A 105 -12.77 -14.74 -8.17
C TRP A 105 -11.98 -14.56 -6.88
N GLN A 106 -10.92 -13.75 -6.93
CA GLN A 106 -10.04 -13.45 -5.80
C GLN A 106 -9.75 -11.96 -5.78
N ALA A 107 -9.43 -11.43 -4.60
CA ALA A 107 -8.99 -10.05 -4.44
C ALA A 107 -7.90 -9.96 -3.37
N ALA A 108 -7.01 -8.98 -3.52
CA ALA A 108 -6.07 -8.59 -2.47
C ALA A 108 -6.49 -7.21 -1.93
N TYR A 109 -6.44 -7.03 -0.61
CA TYR A 109 -6.78 -5.76 0.02
C TYR A 109 -6.02 -5.58 1.33
N ALA A 110 -5.85 -4.33 1.77
CA ALA A 110 -5.28 -4.01 3.06
C ALA A 110 -6.20 -3.10 3.88
N THR A 111 -6.13 -3.22 5.20
CA THR A 111 -6.86 -2.31 6.09
C THR A 111 -6.06 -1.98 7.34
N GLY A 112 -6.34 -0.83 7.97
CA GLY A 112 -5.76 -0.45 9.26
C GLY A 112 -6.42 -1.11 10.48
N VAL A 113 -7.40 -1.99 10.28
CA VAL A 113 -8.13 -2.70 11.34
C VAL A 113 -8.03 -4.21 11.15
N VAL A 114 -7.97 -4.96 12.24
CA VAL A 114 -7.91 -6.42 12.14
C VAL A 114 -9.31 -6.99 11.86
N ILE A 115 -9.44 -7.68 10.73
CA ILE A 115 -10.57 -8.55 10.35
C ILE A 115 -10.07 -10.00 10.09
N PRO A 116 -10.95 -11.02 10.01
CA PRO A 116 -10.55 -12.40 9.75
C PRO A 116 -10.08 -12.60 8.29
N THR A 117 -8.91 -13.13 8.00
CA THR A 117 -7.70 -13.19 8.85
C THR A 117 -6.51 -12.71 7.99
N PRO A 118 -5.64 -11.83 8.50
CA PRO A 118 -4.55 -11.28 7.69
C PRO A 118 -3.61 -12.37 7.20
N VAL A 119 -3.10 -12.21 5.98
CA VAL A 119 -1.98 -13.02 5.45
C VAL A 119 -0.63 -12.45 5.88
N SER A 120 -0.55 -11.14 6.11
CA SER A 120 0.60 -10.44 6.69
C SER A 120 0.15 -9.16 7.41
N THR A 121 0.98 -8.67 8.32
CA THR A 121 0.78 -7.38 9.01
C THR A 121 2.06 -6.58 8.91
N CYS A 122 1.99 -5.43 8.25
CA CYS A 122 3.13 -4.55 7.98
C CYS A 122 3.04 -3.28 8.82
N GLN A 123 4.18 -2.73 9.17
CA GLN A 123 4.30 -1.53 10.01
C GLN A 123 4.83 -0.36 9.19
N ILE A 124 4.18 0.81 9.35
CA ILE A 124 4.67 2.04 8.74
C ILE A 124 5.80 2.64 9.59
N SER A 125 6.85 3.12 8.94
CA SER A 125 7.94 3.85 9.57
C SER A 125 8.12 5.20 8.88
N ASP A 126 8.31 6.25 9.68
CA ASP A 126 8.37 7.64 9.20
C ASP A 126 9.67 8.32 9.64
N SER A 127 10.26 9.14 8.77
CA SER A 127 11.31 10.08 9.15
C SER A 127 10.70 11.46 9.46
N SER A 128 10.44 11.76 10.74
CA SER A 128 9.83 13.05 11.14
C SER A 128 10.85 14.13 11.52
N ASN A 129 10.64 15.39 11.13
CA ASN A 129 11.51 16.53 11.47
C ASN A 129 10.81 17.58 12.38
N VAL A 130 10.95 17.48 13.71
CA VAL A 130 10.35 18.44 14.67
C VAL A 130 11.41 19.11 15.55
N ALA A 131 11.85 20.33 15.19
CA ALA A 131 12.65 21.30 15.96
C ALA A 131 13.91 20.80 16.73
N GLN A 132 13.80 20.00 17.80
CA GLN A 132 14.93 19.22 18.35
C GLN A 132 15.40 18.11 17.37
N ALA A 133 14.51 17.74 16.45
CA ALA A 133 14.75 16.81 15.36
C ALA A 133 15.43 17.46 14.13
N LYS A 134 15.46 18.80 13.98
CA LYS A 134 16.09 19.44 12.80
C LYS A 134 17.56 19.06 12.62
N ALA A 135 18.32 19.00 13.71
CA ALA A 135 19.71 18.56 13.65
C ALA A 135 19.83 17.04 13.45
N ARG A 136 18.94 16.26 14.06
CA ARG A 136 18.96 14.78 14.00
C ARG A 136 18.61 14.22 12.61
N TYR A 137 17.66 14.87 11.94
CA TYR A 137 17.12 14.53 10.62
C TYR A 137 17.61 15.49 9.53
N ALA A 138 18.71 16.21 9.79
CA ALA A 138 19.35 17.02 8.78
C ALA A 138 19.84 16.11 7.63
N LEU A 139 19.27 16.32 6.46
CA LEU A 139 19.71 15.70 5.22
C LEU A 139 20.63 16.66 4.44
N PRO A 140 21.61 16.14 3.67
CA PRO A 140 22.40 16.91 2.72
C PRO A 140 21.54 17.71 1.73
N GLU A 141 22.15 18.68 1.05
CA GLU A 141 21.49 19.48 0.02
C GLU A 141 21.38 18.77 -1.33
N SER A 142 22.28 17.82 -1.60
CA SER A 142 22.35 17.05 -2.85
C SER A 142 22.48 15.57 -2.57
N THR A 143 22.00 14.76 -3.52
CA THR A 143 22.17 13.31 -3.52
C THR A 143 23.64 12.92 -3.72
N SER A 144 24.00 11.70 -3.31
CA SER A 144 25.39 11.20 -3.43
C SER A 144 25.57 10.18 -4.55
N THR A 145 24.51 9.48 -4.97
CA THR A 145 24.60 8.44 -6.01
C THR A 145 24.84 9.07 -7.39
N GLN A 146 25.99 8.77 -7.99
CA GLN A 146 26.33 9.22 -9.34
C GLN A 146 25.41 8.55 -10.36
N GLY A 147 24.90 9.32 -11.33
CA GLY A 147 23.99 8.81 -12.35
C GLY A 147 22.52 8.74 -11.91
N LEU A 148 22.21 9.12 -10.66
CA LEU A 148 20.83 9.25 -10.22
C LEU A 148 20.13 10.36 -11.00
N ARG A 149 19.03 10.01 -11.67
CA ARG A 149 18.18 10.95 -12.41
C ARG A 149 16.73 10.49 -12.41
N GLU A 150 15.83 11.41 -12.71
CA GLU A 150 14.42 11.09 -12.90
C GLU A 150 14.23 10.09 -14.06
N MET A 151 13.32 9.14 -13.87
CA MET A 151 12.96 8.12 -14.84
C MET A 151 12.29 8.75 -16.06
N LYS A 152 12.63 8.27 -17.26
CA LYS A 152 12.04 8.71 -18.54
C LYS A 152 11.37 7.55 -19.24
N PHE A 153 10.55 7.87 -20.25
CA PHE A 153 9.83 6.89 -21.06
C PHE A 153 10.75 5.80 -21.65
N HIS A 154 11.95 6.15 -22.11
CA HIS A 154 12.88 5.16 -22.67
C HIS A 154 13.47 4.20 -21.63
N ASP A 155 13.36 4.49 -20.33
CA ASP A 155 13.85 3.62 -19.26
C ASP A 155 12.83 2.52 -18.91
N VAL A 156 11.56 2.62 -19.37
CA VAL A 156 10.46 1.73 -19.00
C VAL A 156 10.81 0.26 -19.18
N LEU A 157 11.48 -0.09 -20.29
CA LEU A 157 11.85 -1.48 -20.58
C LEU A 157 12.84 -2.02 -19.54
N GLU A 158 13.91 -1.27 -19.23
CA GLU A 158 14.92 -1.70 -18.27
C GLU A 158 14.39 -1.69 -16.83
N VAL A 159 13.60 -0.69 -16.45
CA VAL A 159 12.92 -0.66 -15.14
C VAL A 159 11.97 -1.84 -14.98
N THR A 160 11.23 -2.20 -16.04
CA THR A 160 10.38 -3.40 -16.05
C THR A 160 11.19 -4.66 -15.82
N ARG A 161 12.36 -4.79 -16.46
CA ARG A 161 13.26 -5.95 -16.27
C ARG A 161 13.75 -6.03 -14.81
N LEU A 162 14.26 -4.92 -14.27
CA LEU A 162 14.74 -4.84 -12.88
C LEU A 162 13.64 -5.18 -11.86
N LEU A 163 12.44 -4.62 -12.06
CA LEU A 163 11.30 -4.90 -11.19
C LEU A 163 10.89 -6.36 -11.27
N LYS A 164 10.80 -6.95 -12.47
CA LYS A 164 10.46 -8.38 -12.62
C LYS A 164 11.45 -9.28 -11.87
N GLU A 165 12.75 -9.03 -12.01
CA GLU A 165 13.81 -9.80 -11.32
C GLU A 165 13.78 -9.63 -9.79
N CYS A 166 13.47 -8.43 -9.32
CA CYS A 166 13.33 -8.15 -7.89
C CYS A 166 12.06 -8.80 -7.32
N LEU A 167 10.91 -8.53 -7.94
CA LEU A 167 9.59 -8.92 -7.45
C LEU A 167 9.37 -10.44 -7.50
N SER A 168 10.05 -11.17 -8.40
CA SER A 168 9.97 -12.64 -8.47
C SER A 168 10.55 -13.36 -7.24
N GLN A 169 11.25 -12.65 -6.37
CA GLN A 169 11.88 -13.20 -5.17
C GLN A 169 10.90 -13.29 -3.98
N PHE A 170 9.72 -12.69 -4.10
CA PHE A 170 8.74 -12.58 -3.02
C PHE A 170 7.54 -13.50 -3.24
N ASN A 171 6.90 -13.93 -2.15
CA ASN A 171 5.75 -14.82 -2.19
C ASN A 171 4.50 -14.11 -2.72
N ILE A 172 4.34 -12.82 -2.41
CA ILE A 172 3.25 -11.98 -2.92
C ILE A 172 3.86 -10.72 -3.52
N ALA A 173 3.73 -10.57 -4.83
CA ALA A 173 4.15 -9.40 -5.57
C ALA A 173 3.24 -9.19 -6.79
N PRO A 174 3.06 -7.95 -7.26
CA PRO A 174 2.39 -7.71 -8.52
C PRO A 174 3.28 -8.15 -9.70
N VAL A 175 2.64 -8.67 -10.74
CA VAL A 175 3.30 -8.91 -12.03
C VAL A 175 3.13 -7.66 -12.88
N LEU A 176 4.22 -6.92 -13.05
CA LEU A 176 4.23 -5.66 -13.80
C LEU A 176 4.79 -5.89 -15.20
N ASP A 177 4.00 -5.57 -16.22
CA ASP A 177 4.48 -5.45 -17.60
C ASP A 177 4.87 -4.00 -17.93
N GLU A 178 5.36 -3.77 -19.15
CA GLU A 178 5.81 -2.43 -19.57
C GLU A 178 4.69 -1.39 -19.51
N LYS A 179 3.44 -1.79 -19.81
CA LYS A 179 2.28 -0.88 -19.74
C LYS A 179 1.96 -0.51 -18.29
N ALA A 180 2.03 -1.46 -17.37
CA ALA A 180 1.84 -1.21 -15.95
C ALA A 180 2.96 -0.31 -15.39
N VAL A 181 4.22 -0.56 -15.77
CA VAL A 181 5.34 0.30 -15.37
C VAL A 181 5.19 1.70 -15.95
N GLU A 182 4.85 1.84 -17.24
CA GLU A 182 4.59 3.12 -17.86
C GLU A 182 3.47 3.89 -17.14
N HIS A 183 2.34 3.23 -16.88
CA HIS A 183 1.16 3.87 -16.31
C HIS A 183 1.34 4.24 -14.83
N TRP A 184 1.89 3.34 -14.02
CA TRP A 184 1.96 3.52 -12.58
C TRP A 184 3.23 4.19 -12.10
N LEU A 185 4.34 4.03 -12.82
CA LEU A 185 5.68 4.35 -12.32
C LEU A 185 6.39 5.46 -13.08
N LEU A 186 5.91 5.89 -14.25
CA LEU A 186 6.48 7.11 -14.84
C LEU A 186 6.19 8.33 -13.95
N PRO A 187 7.18 9.22 -13.76
CA PRO A 187 6.99 10.41 -12.95
C PRO A 187 5.80 11.24 -13.42
N LYS A 188 4.99 11.66 -12.44
CA LYS A 188 3.85 12.54 -12.64
C LYS A 188 3.83 13.52 -11.48
N GLU A 189 3.91 14.81 -11.81
CA GLU A 189 3.93 15.90 -10.83
C GLU A 189 2.80 15.75 -9.81
N ASP A 190 3.15 15.90 -8.53
CA ASP A 190 2.25 15.76 -7.38
C ASP A 190 1.53 14.40 -7.26
N VAL A 191 2.01 13.35 -7.94
CA VAL A 191 1.44 12.00 -7.86
C VAL A 191 2.53 10.96 -7.62
N MET A 192 3.47 10.83 -8.55
CA MET A 192 4.48 9.78 -8.58
C MET A 192 5.86 10.35 -8.85
N GLU A 193 6.82 9.92 -8.05
CA GLU A 193 8.22 10.30 -8.13
C GLU A 193 9.05 9.04 -8.35
N SER A 194 9.78 8.98 -9.47
CA SER A 194 10.54 7.78 -9.86
C SER A 194 11.91 8.14 -10.42
N TYR A 195 12.93 7.44 -9.93
CA TYR A 195 14.33 7.72 -10.22
C TYR A 195 15.05 6.44 -10.60
N VAL A 196 16.00 6.57 -11.51
CA VAL A 196 16.90 5.51 -11.96
C VAL A 196 18.34 5.92 -11.71
N VAL A 197 19.21 4.93 -11.56
CA VAL A 197 20.67 5.12 -11.58
C VAL A 197 21.19 4.63 -12.91
N GLU A 198 21.73 5.53 -13.71
CA GLU A 198 22.39 5.23 -14.98
C GLU A 198 23.91 5.12 -14.77
N SER A 199 24.48 3.97 -15.12
CA SER A 199 25.93 3.74 -15.07
C SER A 199 26.68 4.75 -15.95
N PRO A 200 27.64 5.54 -15.41
CA PRO A 200 28.43 6.47 -16.21
C PRO A 200 29.33 5.79 -17.25
N GLU A 201 29.63 4.51 -17.06
CA GLU A 201 30.53 3.74 -17.93
C GLU A 201 29.77 3.00 -19.03
N THR A 202 28.63 2.39 -18.69
CA THR A 202 27.89 1.52 -19.60
C THR A 202 26.60 2.13 -20.12
N HIS A 203 26.12 3.24 -19.54
CA HIS A 203 24.81 3.83 -19.77
C HIS A 203 23.62 2.90 -19.48
N GLU A 204 23.86 1.78 -18.79
CA GLU A 204 22.81 0.87 -18.37
C GLU A 204 22.12 1.36 -17.10
N ILE A 205 20.82 1.08 -16.97
CA ILE A 205 20.07 1.33 -15.75
C ILE A 205 20.36 0.21 -14.74
N THR A 206 20.93 0.56 -13.60
CA THR A 206 21.36 -0.41 -12.58
C THR A 206 20.41 -0.48 -11.40
N ASP A 207 19.87 0.64 -10.97
CA ASP A 207 19.04 0.75 -9.77
C ASP A 207 17.81 1.62 -10.06
N TYR A 208 16.75 1.42 -9.27
CA TYR A 208 15.48 2.11 -9.42
C TYR A 208 14.87 2.39 -8.05
N CYS A 209 14.29 3.57 -7.84
CA CYS A 209 13.45 3.84 -6.67
C CYS A 209 12.25 4.73 -7.01
N SER A 210 11.17 4.57 -6.25
CA SER A 210 9.94 5.36 -6.43
C SER A 210 9.19 5.61 -5.12
N PHE A 211 8.47 6.72 -5.08
CA PHE A 211 7.56 7.08 -4.00
C PHE A 211 6.40 7.94 -4.55
N PHE A 212 5.25 7.89 -3.89
CA PHE A 212 4.07 8.67 -4.30
C PHE A 212 3.64 9.68 -3.23
N LEU A 213 2.95 10.73 -3.68
CA LEU A 213 2.39 11.74 -2.77
C LEU A 213 1.00 11.29 -2.27
N LEU A 214 0.83 11.30 -0.95
CA LEU A 214 -0.48 11.23 -0.32
C LEU A 214 -0.72 12.52 0.49
N PRO A 215 -1.58 13.43 0.02
CA PRO A 215 -1.89 14.64 0.76
C PRO A 215 -2.79 14.32 1.95
N ILE A 216 -2.31 14.56 3.16
CA ILE A 216 -3.07 14.36 4.40
C ILE A 216 -3.71 15.68 4.80
N ALA A 217 -5.04 15.77 4.71
CA ALA A 217 -5.77 16.96 5.16
C ALA A 217 -5.76 17.06 6.70
N LEU A 218 -5.34 18.21 7.23
CA LEU A 218 -5.34 18.47 8.67
C LEU A 218 -6.69 19.04 9.10
N LEU A 219 -7.38 18.30 9.97
CA LEU A 219 -8.60 18.78 10.60
C LEU A 219 -8.26 19.82 11.67
N GLU A 220 -8.92 20.98 11.61
CA GLU A 220 -8.92 21.99 12.69
C GLU A 220 -7.54 22.56 13.08
N ASN A 221 -6.55 22.55 12.17
CA ASN A 221 -5.26 23.19 12.39
C ASN A 221 -5.27 24.65 11.89
N ARG A 222 -4.83 25.59 12.74
CA ARG A 222 -4.85 27.04 12.45
C ARG A 222 -3.71 27.53 11.54
N TYR A 223 -2.65 26.73 11.36
CA TYR A 223 -1.41 27.15 10.69
C TYR A 223 -1.18 26.40 9.37
N HIS A 224 -1.44 25.09 9.34
CA HIS A 224 -1.21 24.24 8.18
C HIS A 224 -2.50 23.53 7.77
N LYS A 225 -2.78 23.44 6.47
CA LYS A 225 -4.00 22.80 5.94
C LYS A 225 -3.80 21.34 5.56
N SER A 226 -2.58 20.96 5.21
CA SER A 226 -2.24 19.62 4.76
C SER A 226 -0.80 19.28 5.10
N ILE A 227 -0.50 17.99 5.12
CA ILE A 227 0.83 17.42 5.16
C ILE A 227 1.07 16.71 3.82
N LYS A 228 2.18 17.02 3.15
CA LYS A 228 2.65 16.31 1.96
C LYS A 228 3.47 15.10 2.40
N ALA A 229 2.82 13.94 2.46
CA ALA A 229 3.47 12.70 2.84
C ALA A 229 3.93 11.93 1.59
N ALA A 230 5.23 11.68 1.47
CA ALA A 230 5.81 10.79 0.49
C ALA A 230 5.74 9.34 1.01
N TYR A 231 5.28 8.41 0.19
CA TYR A 231 5.22 6.99 0.53
C TYR A 231 6.11 6.19 -0.42
N SER A 232 7.15 5.55 0.14
CA SER A 232 8.01 4.62 -0.60
C SER A 232 7.18 3.50 -1.24
N LEU A 233 7.39 3.29 -2.54
CA LEU A 233 6.68 2.28 -3.31
C LEU A 233 7.59 1.08 -3.63
N TYR A 234 8.55 1.26 -4.55
CA TYR A 234 9.51 0.23 -4.92
C TYR A 234 10.94 0.78 -4.88
N SER A 235 11.88 -0.02 -4.38
CA SER A 235 13.32 0.24 -4.45
C SER A 235 14.03 -1.04 -4.89
N VAL A 236 14.68 -0.99 -6.06
CA VAL A 236 15.52 -2.06 -6.61
C VAL A 236 16.97 -1.59 -6.58
N SER A 237 17.81 -2.29 -5.82
CA SER A 237 19.21 -1.93 -5.60
C SER A 237 20.10 -3.11 -6.03
N THR A 238 20.86 -2.95 -7.11
CA THR A 238 21.79 -3.95 -7.65
C THR A 238 23.26 -3.53 -7.52
N LYS A 239 23.57 -2.24 -7.72
CA LYS A 239 24.92 -1.68 -7.61
C LYS A 239 25.03 -0.69 -6.45
N THR A 240 23.96 0.06 -6.20
CA THR A 240 23.91 1.07 -5.15
C THR A 240 23.31 0.46 -3.87
N PRO A 241 23.96 0.54 -2.70
CA PRO A 241 23.38 0.00 -1.47
C PRO A 241 22.00 0.57 -1.17
N LEU A 242 21.04 -0.28 -0.77
CA LEU A 242 19.66 0.12 -0.50
C LEU A 242 19.53 1.32 0.46
N ALA A 243 20.36 1.38 1.51
CA ALA A 243 20.36 2.50 2.46
C ALA A 243 20.74 3.82 1.77
N GLN A 244 21.71 3.79 0.85
CA GLN A 244 22.09 4.95 0.07
C GLN A 244 21.00 5.37 -0.92
N MET A 245 20.35 4.40 -1.60
CA MET A 245 19.21 4.67 -2.49
C MET A 245 18.05 5.35 -1.75
N MET A 246 17.65 4.80 -0.59
CA MET A 246 16.58 5.37 0.22
C MET A 246 16.97 6.71 0.85
N LYS A 247 18.25 6.91 1.19
CA LYS A 247 18.76 8.21 1.65
C LYS A 247 18.68 9.27 0.56
N ASP A 248 19.02 8.93 -0.68
CA ASP A 248 18.87 9.86 -1.80
C ASP A 248 17.39 10.15 -2.10
N ALA A 249 16.49 9.16 -1.99
CA ALA A 249 15.04 9.39 -2.06
C ALA A 249 14.53 10.37 -0.98
N LEU A 250 15.03 10.26 0.25
CA LEU A 250 14.74 11.22 1.34
C LEU A 250 15.22 12.64 1.00
N ILE A 251 16.41 12.77 0.40
CA ILE A 251 16.96 14.07 -0.03
C ILE A 251 16.09 14.68 -1.13
N VAL A 252 15.71 13.89 -2.13
CA VAL A 252 14.81 14.33 -3.21
C VAL A 252 13.45 14.76 -2.65
N ALA A 253 12.84 13.97 -1.77
CA ALA A 253 11.58 14.33 -1.13
C ALA A 253 11.69 15.66 -0.37
N LYS A 254 12.79 15.89 0.35
CA LYS A 254 13.05 17.18 1.01
C LYS A 254 13.21 18.33 0.01
N GLN A 255 13.92 18.12 -1.10
CA GLN A 255 14.09 19.14 -2.15
C GLN A 255 12.75 19.52 -2.81
N LYS A 256 11.83 18.56 -2.90
CA LYS A 256 10.46 18.75 -3.40
C LYS A 256 9.45 19.19 -2.34
N ASP A 257 9.93 19.61 -1.16
CA ASP A 257 9.11 20.16 -0.08
C ASP A 257 8.06 19.18 0.47
N TYR A 258 8.38 17.88 0.52
CA TYR A 258 7.60 16.91 1.27
C TYR A 258 7.88 17.03 2.77
N ASP A 259 6.83 16.92 3.58
CA ASP A 259 6.89 17.11 5.03
C ASP A 259 7.37 15.85 5.77
N VAL A 260 7.02 14.68 5.23
CA VAL A 260 7.34 13.36 5.81
C VAL A 260 7.57 12.35 4.70
N PHE A 261 8.49 11.42 4.95
CA PHE A 261 8.71 10.26 4.11
C PHE A 261 8.41 9.01 4.92
N SER A 262 7.51 8.19 4.40
CA SER A 262 6.95 7.00 5.01
C SER A 262 7.29 5.77 4.18
N ALA A 263 7.57 4.66 4.84
CA ALA A 263 7.79 3.38 4.19
C ALA A 263 7.20 2.24 5.02
N LEU A 264 6.63 1.24 4.35
CA LEU A 264 6.27 -0.03 4.99
C LEU A 264 7.51 -0.91 5.16
N ASP A 265 7.53 -1.75 6.18
CA ASP A 265 8.54 -2.79 6.44
C ASP A 265 8.47 -3.99 5.47
N VAL A 266 7.81 -3.83 4.32
CA VAL A 266 7.77 -4.81 3.22
C VAL A 266 9.06 -4.76 2.38
N ILE A 267 9.20 -5.69 1.43
CA ILE A 267 10.35 -5.79 0.54
C ILE A 267 11.63 -6.00 1.39
N GLN A 268 12.67 -5.18 1.22
CA GLN A 268 13.87 -5.17 2.07
C GLN A 268 13.97 -3.91 2.93
N ASN A 269 12.92 -3.10 3.01
CA ASN A 269 12.94 -1.77 3.64
C ASN A 269 13.32 -1.81 5.13
N GLN A 270 12.85 -2.84 5.85
CA GLN A 270 13.11 -2.98 7.29
C GLN A 270 14.62 -2.97 7.61
N SER A 271 15.45 -3.51 6.71
CA SER A 271 16.89 -3.65 6.91
C SER A 271 17.65 -2.32 7.04
N VAL A 272 17.07 -1.21 6.56
CA VAL A 272 17.74 0.10 6.51
C VAL A 272 17.10 1.17 7.42
N PHE A 273 15.98 0.85 8.08
CA PHE A 273 15.26 1.83 8.91
C PHE A 273 16.08 2.35 10.09
N GLU A 274 16.90 1.51 10.72
CA GLU A 274 17.79 1.94 11.81
C GLU A 274 18.86 2.91 11.31
N GLU A 275 19.52 2.57 10.20
CA GLU A 275 20.56 3.41 9.58
C GLU A 275 20.01 4.78 9.13
N LEU A 276 18.80 4.79 8.57
CA LEU A 276 18.10 6.00 8.12
C LEU A 276 17.42 6.76 9.27
N LYS A 277 17.53 6.27 10.51
CA LYS A 277 16.91 6.86 11.71
C LYS A 277 15.38 6.96 11.60
N CYS A 278 14.76 6.10 10.79
CA CYS A 278 13.31 6.04 10.67
C CYS A 278 12.71 5.72 12.03
N ARG A 279 11.64 6.44 12.40
CA ARG A 279 10.86 6.12 13.57
C ARG A 279 9.80 5.11 13.18
N ILE A 280 9.79 3.97 13.85
CA ILE A 280 8.72 3.00 13.73
C ILE A 280 7.41 3.67 14.20
N GLY A 281 6.46 3.80 13.28
CA GLY A 281 5.13 4.35 13.53
C GLY A 281 4.23 3.34 14.24
N ASP A 282 3.10 3.81 14.77
CA ASP A 282 2.04 2.98 15.34
C ASP A 282 1.08 2.42 14.28
N GLY A 283 1.07 3.00 13.08
CA GLY A 283 0.28 2.56 11.95
C GLY A 283 0.63 1.13 11.51
N ARG A 284 -0.39 0.28 11.41
CA ARG A 284 -0.29 -1.09 10.89
C ARG A 284 -1.23 -1.26 9.72
N PHE A 285 -0.75 -1.95 8.69
CA PHE A 285 -1.53 -2.36 7.53
C PHE A 285 -1.61 -3.88 7.51
N HIS A 286 -2.82 -4.40 7.61
CA HIS A 286 -3.10 -5.83 7.56
C HIS A 286 -3.48 -6.20 6.15
N TYR A 287 -2.75 -7.11 5.52
CA TYR A 287 -3.01 -7.58 4.16
C TYR A 287 -3.90 -8.82 4.18
N TYR A 288 -4.78 -8.93 3.20
CA TYR A 288 -5.79 -9.98 3.09
C TYR A 288 -5.90 -10.47 1.65
N LEU A 289 -6.29 -11.74 1.52
CA LEU A 289 -6.74 -12.32 0.27
C LEU A 289 -8.19 -12.79 0.43
N ASP A 290 -9.07 -12.29 -0.44
CA ASP A 290 -10.44 -12.79 -0.57
C ASP A 290 -10.45 -14.05 -1.44
N ASN A 291 -11.17 -15.08 -0.97
CA ASN A 291 -11.31 -16.37 -1.63
C ASN A 291 -9.98 -17.06 -2.00
N TYR A 292 -8.93 -16.85 -1.19
CA TYR A 292 -7.66 -17.55 -1.34
C TYR A 292 -7.06 -17.88 0.02
N ARG A 293 -6.72 -19.15 0.22
CA ARG A 293 -6.04 -19.65 1.42
C ARG A 293 -4.55 -19.76 1.13
N ILE A 294 -3.75 -19.13 1.97
CA ILE A 294 -2.31 -19.40 2.08
C ILE A 294 -2.03 -20.30 3.30
N ASN A 295 -1.10 -21.22 3.15
CA ASN A 295 -0.83 -22.23 4.18
C ASN A 295 0.02 -21.71 5.35
N CYS A 296 0.73 -20.60 5.16
CA CYS A 296 1.53 -19.94 6.18
C CYS A 296 1.19 -18.45 6.31
N GLU A 297 1.40 -17.91 7.51
CA GLU A 297 1.41 -16.46 7.72
C GLU A 297 2.74 -15.91 7.16
N LEU A 298 2.66 -14.90 6.30
CA LEU A 298 3.81 -14.31 5.63
C LEU A 298 4.41 -13.21 6.49
N LYS A 299 5.74 -13.18 6.57
CA LYS A 299 6.47 -12.04 7.11
C LYS A 299 6.35 -10.86 6.14
N PRO A 300 6.40 -9.61 6.63
CA PRO A 300 6.45 -8.44 5.76
C PRO A 300 7.55 -8.50 4.69
N SER A 301 8.72 -9.08 5.03
CA SER A 301 9.83 -9.30 4.10
C SER A 301 9.55 -10.27 2.95
N GLU A 302 8.46 -11.04 3.02
CA GLU A 302 8.02 -11.96 1.96
C GLU A 302 6.94 -11.31 1.06
N MET A 303 6.59 -10.05 1.34
CA MET A 303 5.62 -9.24 0.61
C MET A 303 6.35 -8.17 -0.20
N ALA A 304 5.95 -7.99 -1.46
CA ALA A 304 6.34 -6.85 -2.30
C ALA A 304 5.12 -6.15 -2.91
N GLN A 305 3.99 -6.18 -2.20
CA GLN A 305 2.79 -5.44 -2.55
C GLN A 305 2.63 -4.22 -1.64
N VAL A 306 2.69 -3.03 -2.22
CA VAL A 306 2.21 -1.79 -1.59
C VAL A 306 0.90 -1.43 -2.30
N LEU A 307 -0.16 -1.15 -1.54
CA LEU A 307 -1.46 -0.74 -2.09
C LEU A 307 -1.60 0.78 -1.93
N MET A 308 -1.90 1.46 -3.04
CA MET A 308 -2.16 2.92 -3.11
C MET A 308 -3.62 3.24 -2.84
#